data_AF-A0A924CR36-F1
#
_entry.id   AF-A0A924CR36-F1
#
_cell.length_a   1.000
_cell.length_b   1.000
_cell.length_c   1.000
_cell.angle_alpha   90.00
_cell.angle_beta   90.00
_cell.angle_gamma   90.00
#
_symmetry.space_group_name_H-M   'P 1'
#
loop_
_entity.id
_entity.type
_entity.pdbx_description
1 polymer ?
#
loop_
_entity_poly.entity_id
_entity_poly.type
_entity_poly.pdbx_seq_one_letter_code
_entity_poly.pdbx_strand_id
1 'polypeptide(L)'
;SELLCQWRRYGKSNQFLHQLHGISLQSRPKLSYYLYRSARWLLKELPIALINRSQQDFISTPIGLLCLNARWTGQQQSRIDAKAHDIAPILALQSKLPAIASPDDSVNRFGFVQSATDGLR
;
A
#
# COMPACT_ATOMS: atom_id res chain seq x y z
N SER A 1 5.98 7.33 9.70
CA SER A 1 6.87 6.46 8.91
C SER A 1 6.27 6.29 7.52
N GLU A 2 7.14 6.12 6.52
CA GLU A 2 6.74 5.90 5.12
C GLU A 2 5.87 4.66 4.96
N LEU A 3 6.22 3.56 5.64
CA LEU A 3 5.43 2.31 5.66
C LEU A 3 3.94 2.55 5.97
N LEU A 4 3.64 3.30 7.03
CA LEU A 4 2.25 3.56 7.42
C LEU A 4 1.53 4.44 6.40
N CYS A 5 2.24 5.35 5.73
CA CYS A 5 1.69 6.13 4.63
C CYS A 5 1.32 5.22 3.44
N GLN A 6 2.18 4.26 3.10
CA GLN A 6 1.89 3.28 2.05
C GLN A 6 0.67 2.42 2.39
N TRP A 7 0.57 1.92 3.62
CA TRP A 7 -0.60 1.14 4.06
C TRP A 7 -1.89 1.95 4.08
N ARG A 8 -1.83 3.23 4.46
CA ARG A 8 -2.99 4.13 4.34
C ARG A 8 -3.41 4.32 2.88
N ARG A 9 -2.45 4.53 1.97
CA ARG A 9 -2.73 4.65 0.54
C ARG A 9 -3.37 3.38 -0.03
N TYR A 10 -2.88 2.22 0.38
CA TYR A 10 -3.47 0.93 0.01
C TYR A 10 -4.92 0.80 0.53
N GLY A 11 -5.18 1.18 1.78
CA GLY A 11 -6.53 1.22 2.33
C GLY A 11 -7.49 2.11 1.53
N LYS A 12 -7.02 3.29 1.09
CA LYS A 12 -7.80 4.20 0.22
C LYS A 12 -8.14 3.55 -1.11
N SER A 13 -7.18 2.87 -1.74
CA SER A 13 -7.40 2.16 -3.01
C SER A 13 -8.40 1.01 -2.87
N ASN A 14 -8.39 0.29 -1.74
CA ASN A 14 -9.35 -0.78 -1.48
C ASN A 14 -10.79 -0.23 -1.39
N GLN A 15 -10.97 0.91 -0.72
CA GLN A 15 -12.28 1.55 -0.65
C GLN A 15 -12.74 2.04 -2.04
N PHE A 16 -11.81 2.54 -2.86
CA PHE A 16 -12.11 2.93 -4.24
C PHE A 16 -12.63 1.76 -5.07
N LEU A 17 -11.93 0.62 -5.01
CA LEU A 17 -12.34 -0.61 -5.68
C LEU A 17 -13.69 -1.14 -5.20
N HIS A 18 -14.00 -0.99 -3.91
CA HIS A 18 -15.33 -1.33 -3.40
C HIS A 18 -16.42 -0.43 -3.94
N GLN A 19 -16.16 0.87 -4.00
CA GLN A 19 -17.15 1.83 -4.50
C GLN A 19 -17.44 1.61 -5.98
N LEU A 20 -16.42 1.29 -6.80
CA LEU A 20 -16.59 1.01 -8.22
C LEU A 20 -17.11 -0.39 -8.54
N HIS A 21 -16.64 -1.42 -7.84
CA HIS A 21 -16.85 -2.82 -8.20
C HIS A 21 -17.57 -3.65 -7.12
N GLY A 22 -17.96 -3.04 -6.00
CA GLY A 22 -18.68 -3.72 -4.92
C GLY A 22 -17.86 -4.71 -4.09
N ILE A 23 -16.53 -4.76 -4.27
CA ILE A 23 -15.63 -5.73 -3.60
C ILE A 23 -15.71 -5.57 -2.07
N SER A 24 -15.81 -6.66 -1.31
CA SER A 24 -15.94 -6.60 0.16
C SER A 24 -14.84 -5.77 0.85
N LEU A 25 -15.25 -4.82 1.70
CA LEU A 25 -14.31 -4.08 2.57
C LEU A 25 -13.78 -4.97 3.68
N GLN A 26 -12.52 -4.71 4.06
CA GLN A 26 -12.01 -5.25 5.29
C GLN A 26 -12.84 -4.69 6.45
N SER A 27 -13.26 -5.54 7.39
CA SER A 27 -14.03 -5.14 8.57
C SER A 27 -13.16 -4.43 9.60
N ARG A 28 -13.82 -3.63 10.48
CA ARG A 28 -13.14 -2.95 11.59
C ARG A 28 -12.38 -3.97 12.42
N PRO A 29 -11.07 -3.79 12.64
CA PRO A 29 -10.33 -4.70 13.48
C PRO A 29 -10.83 -4.56 14.92
N LYS A 30 -11.28 -5.68 15.50
CA LYS A 30 -11.84 -5.72 16.86
C LYS A 30 -10.72 -5.56 17.89
N LEU A 31 -10.99 -4.86 18.99
CA LEU A 31 -10.02 -4.72 20.09
C LEU A 31 -9.61 -6.09 20.66
N SER A 32 -10.56 -7.04 20.76
CA SER A 32 -10.28 -8.41 21.19
C SER A 32 -9.26 -9.12 20.29
N TYR A 33 -9.28 -8.85 18.98
CA TYR A 33 -8.30 -9.40 18.04
C TYR A 33 -6.90 -8.84 18.30
N TYR A 34 -6.79 -7.53 18.56
CA TYR A 34 -5.51 -6.91 18.94
C TYR A 34 -4.96 -7.53 20.23
N LEU A 35 -5.79 -7.62 21.28
CA LEU A 35 -5.39 -8.19 22.56
C LEU A 35 -4.95 -9.64 22.42
N TYR A 36 -5.74 -10.47 21.73
CA TYR A 36 -5.40 -11.87 21.47
C TYR A 36 -4.08 -11.99 20.71
N ARG A 37 -3.89 -11.23 19.62
CA ARG A 37 -2.68 -11.30 18.80
C ARG A 37 -1.45 -10.82 19.57
N SER A 38 -1.56 -9.74 20.33
CA SER A 38 -0.48 -9.22 21.17
C SER A 38 -0.12 -10.18 22.31
N ALA A 39 -1.11 -10.76 23.00
CA ALA A 39 -0.88 -11.74 24.06
C ALA A 39 -0.23 -13.01 23.52
N ARG A 40 -0.72 -13.53 22.38
CA ARG A 40 -0.10 -14.67 21.69
C ARG A 40 1.34 -14.39 21.31
N TRP A 41 1.62 -13.21 20.76
CA TRP A 41 2.97 -12.83 20.39
C TRP A 41 3.87 -12.75 21.63
N LEU A 42 3.44 -12.06 22.69
CA LEU A 42 4.21 -11.90 23.92
C LEU A 42 4.53 -13.25 24.60
N LEU A 43 3.55 -14.15 24.68
CA LEU A 43 3.68 -15.39 25.43
C LEU A 43 4.29 -16.55 24.62
N LYS A 44 4.17 -16.52 23.28
CA LYS A 44 4.57 -17.65 22.43
C LYS A 44 5.66 -17.27 21.43
N GLU A 45 5.43 -16.22 20.64
CA GLU A 45 6.33 -15.89 19.53
C GLU A 45 7.59 -15.18 20.01
N LEU A 46 7.49 -14.29 21.00
CA LEU A 46 8.62 -13.57 21.59
C LEU A 46 9.65 -14.48 22.27
N PRO A 47 9.28 -15.44 23.15
CA PRO A 47 10.26 -16.34 23.74
C PRO A 47 10.95 -17.23 22.69
N ILE A 48 10.23 -17.69 21.67
CA ILE A 48 10.82 -18.47 20.55
C ILE A 48 11.79 -17.59 19.75
N ALA A 49 11.40 -16.35 19.44
CA ALA A 49 12.24 -15.40 18.73
C ALA A 49 13.53 -15.07 19.50
N LEU A 50 13.45 -15.01 20.84
CA LEU A 50 14.61 -14.78 21.71
C LEU A 50 15.60 -15.96 21.66
N ILE A 51 15.09 -17.20 21.73
CA ILE A 51 15.90 -18.42 21.60
C ILE A 51 16.57 -18.47 20.23
N ASN A 52 15.81 -18.21 19.17
CA ASN A 52 16.29 -18.28 17.79
C ASN A 52 17.06 -17.03 17.34
N ARG A 53 17.17 -16.00 18.20
CA ARG A 53 17.72 -14.66 17.89
C ARG A 53 17.16 -14.03 16.61
N SER A 54 15.91 -14.33 16.29
CA SER A 54 15.24 -13.81 15.10
C SER A 54 14.71 -12.41 15.36
N GLN A 55 15.40 -11.40 14.82
CA GLN A 55 14.96 -10.01 14.91
C GLN A 55 13.63 -9.79 14.17
N GLN A 56 13.41 -10.53 13.08
CA GLN A 56 12.20 -10.40 12.26
C GLN A 56 10.96 -10.89 13.01
N ASP A 57 11.05 -12.02 13.69
CA ASP A 57 9.92 -12.55 14.48
C ASP A 57 9.58 -11.65 15.67
N PHE A 58 10.59 -10.95 16.21
CA PHE A 58 10.39 -9.97 17.27
C PHE A 58 9.52 -8.79 16.81
N ILE A 59 9.77 -8.23 15.63
CA ILE A 59 9.07 -7.02 15.17
C ILE A 59 7.87 -7.30 14.25
N SER A 60 7.73 -8.52 13.73
CA SER A 60 6.72 -8.88 12.72
C SER A 60 5.29 -8.60 13.19
N THR A 61 4.90 -9.10 14.35
CA THR A 61 3.55 -8.93 14.91
C THR A 61 3.22 -7.46 15.24
N PRO A 62 4.05 -6.70 15.99
CA PRO A 62 3.72 -5.30 16.27
C PRO A 62 3.65 -4.45 14.99
N ILE A 63 4.54 -4.68 14.02
CA ILE A 63 4.48 -4.02 12.71
C ILE A 63 3.17 -4.38 11.98
N GLY A 64 2.80 -5.66 11.96
CA GLY A 64 1.55 -6.13 11.36
C GLY A 64 0.30 -5.46 11.94
N LEU A 65 0.25 -5.29 13.26
CA LEU A 65 -0.87 -4.61 13.94
C LEU A 65 -0.92 -3.11 13.61
N LEU A 66 0.23 -2.44 13.48
CA LEU A 66 0.30 -1.05 13.06
C LEU A 66 -0.15 -0.87 11.60
N CYS A 67 0.33 -1.74 10.70
CA CYS A 67 -0.07 -1.77 9.30
C CYS A 67 -1.57 -2.04 9.12
N LEU A 68 -2.12 -2.96 9.91
CA LEU A 68 -3.56 -3.25 9.96
C LEU A 68 -4.37 -2.00 10.30
N ASN A 69 -3.97 -1.27 11.34
CA ASN A 69 -4.64 -0.03 11.75
C ASN A 69 -4.49 1.07 10.69
N ALA A 70 -3.30 1.23 10.12
CA ALA A 70 -3.03 2.20 9.06
C ALA A 70 -3.89 1.95 7.82
N ARG A 71 -4.03 0.69 7.40
CA ARG A 71 -4.90 0.27 6.30
C ARG A 71 -6.36 0.60 6.58
N TRP A 72 -6.86 0.19 7.74
CA TRP A 72 -8.23 0.50 8.15
C TRP A 72 -8.48 2.01 8.16
N THR A 73 -7.56 2.79 8.70
CA THR A 73 -7.65 4.27 8.72
C THR A 73 -7.74 4.84 7.31
N GLY A 74 -6.89 4.37 6.38
CA GLY A 74 -6.93 4.77 4.98
C GLY A 74 -8.26 4.45 4.31
N GLN A 75 -8.83 3.28 4.61
CA GLN A 75 -10.13 2.82 4.12
C GLN A 75 -11.33 3.58 4.72
N GLN A 76 -11.17 4.35 5.80
CA GLN A 76 -12.22 5.21 6.33
C GLN A 76 -12.14 6.64 5.80
N GLN A 77 -10.94 7.05 5.40
CA GLN A 77 -10.65 8.41 4.93
C GLN A 77 -10.94 8.61 3.44
N SER A 78 -11.10 7.55 2.65
CA SER A 78 -11.43 7.71 1.24
C SER A 78 -12.95 7.92 1.08
N ARG A 79 -13.30 8.80 0.16
CA ARG A 79 -14.64 8.94 -0.39
C ARG A 79 -14.43 9.27 -1.85
N ILE A 80 -14.99 8.46 -2.74
CA ILE A 80 -15.07 8.83 -4.15
C ILE A 80 -16.01 10.01 -4.28
N ASP A 81 -15.56 11.04 -5.00
CA ASP A 81 -16.43 12.09 -5.53
C ASP A 81 -17.27 11.49 -6.67
N ALA A 82 -18.54 11.85 -6.76
CA ALA A 82 -19.53 11.19 -7.63
C ALA A 82 -19.05 11.06 -9.10
N LYS A 83 -18.27 12.04 -9.56
CA LYS A 83 -17.70 12.13 -10.92
C LYS A 83 -16.63 11.10 -11.27
N ALA A 84 -16.10 10.34 -10.31
CA ALA A 84 -15.05 9.35 -10.61
C ALA A 84 -15.54 8.17 -11.47
N HIS A 85 -16.86 7.95 -11.54
CA HIS A 85 -17.46 6.94 -12.40
C HIS A 85 -17.45 7.35 -13.88
N ASP A 86 -17.28 8.64 -14.18
CA ASP A 86 -17.33 9.19 -15.54
C ASP A 86 -15.96 9.19 -16.23
N ILE A 87 -14.92 8.64 -15.59
CA ILE A 87 -13.58 8.57 -16.18
C ILE A 87 -13.61 7.56 -17.33
N ALA A 88 -13.41 8.06 -18.55
CA ALA A 88 -13.37 7.23 -19.74
C ALA A 88 -12.28 6.14 -19.61
N PRO A 89 -12.58 4.90 -20.04
CA PRO A 89 -11.60 3.82 -20.01
C PRO A 89 -10.36 4.19 -20.83
N ILE A 90 -9.19 3.71 -20.41
CA ILE A 90 -7.89 4.05 -21.02
C ILE A 90 -7.91 3.86 -22.55
N LEU A 91 -8.57 2.82 -23.04
CA LEU A 91 -8.70 2.55 -24.48
C LEU A 91 -9.44 3.68 -25.24
N ALA A 92 -10.46 4.28 -24.62
CA ALA A 92 -11.20 5.42 -25.19
C ALA A 92 -10.44 6.74 -25.07
N LEU A 93 -9.44 6.82 -24.17
CA LEU A 93 -8.52 7.96 -24.06
C LEU A 93 -7.35 7.84 -25.03
N GLN A 94 -6.87 6.62 -25.31
CA GLN A 94 -5.80 6.37 -26.28
C GLN A 94 -6.15 6.87 -27.68
N SER A 95 -7.43 6.82 -28.08
CA SER A 95 -7.88 7.38 -29.37
C SER A 95 -7.97 8.91 -29.39
N LYS A 96 -7.93 9.57 -28.22
CA LYS A 96 -7.99 11.03 -28.05
C LYS A 96 -6.64 11.66 -27.70
N LEU A 97 -5.68 10.85 -27.27
CA LEU A 97 -4.31 11.28 -27.01
C LEU A 97 -3.57 11.36 -28.34
N PRO A 98 -2.80 12.43 -28.60
CA PRO A 98 -1.94 12.46 -29.78
C PRO A 98 -1.00 11.26 -29.71
N ALA A 99 -0.84 10.56 -30.83
CA ALA A 99 0.10 9.45 -30.92
C ALA A 99 1.45 9.96 -30.38
N ILE A 100 1.91 9.34 -29.30
CA ILE A 100 3.22 9.65 -28.72
C ILE A 100 4.21 9.37 -29.85
N ALA A 101 4.82 10.44 -30.37
CA ALA A 101 5.88 10.32 -31.34
C ALA A 101 6.94 9.37 -30.80
N SER A 102 7.44 8.52 -31.70
CA SER A 102 8.51 7.52 -31.58
C SER A 102 9.29 7.47 -30.24
N PRO A 103 9.61 6.27 -29.71
CA PRO A 103 10.25 6.10 -28.39
C PRO A 103 11.58 6.84 -28.19
N ASP A 104 12.18 7.34 -29.27
CA ASP A 104 13.51 7.95 -29.30
C ASP A 104 13.60 9.33 -28.61
N ASP A 105 12.49 10.06 -28.46
CA ASP A 105 12.51 11.45 -27.94
C ASP A 105 12.23 11.57 -26.42
N SER A 106 11.94 10.46 -25.74
CA SER A 106 11.45 10.47 -24.35
C SER A 106 12.56 10.52 -23.29
N VAL A 107 13.81 10.26 -23.66
CA VAL A 107 14.95 10.22 -22.73
C VAL A 107 15.37 11.63 -22.27
N ASN A 108 15.06 12.69 -23.03
CA ASN A 108 15.53 14.04 -22.75
C ASN A 108 14.53 14.97 -22.05
N ARG A 109 13.29 14.54 -21.78
CA ARG A 109 12.23 15.46 -21.30
C ARG A 109 11.85 15.36 -19.83
N PHE A 110 12.37 14.38 -19.12
CA PHE A 110 12.24 14.29 -17.67
C PHE A 110 13.63 14.26 -17.06
N GLY A 111 14.15 15.44 -16.73
CA GLY A 111 15.41 15.63 -16.01
C GLY A 111 15.34 15.07 -14.59
N PHE A 112 15.27 13.76 -14.47
CA PHE A 112 15.36 13.01 -13.22
C PHE A 112 15.77 11.57 -13.54
N VAL A 113 17.08 11.35 -13.70
CA VAL A 113 17.91 10.27 -13.13
C VAL A 113 19.29 10.42 -13.79
N GLN A 114 20.15 11.22 -13.17
CA GLN A 114 21.58 11.17 -13.42
C GLN A 114 22.26 10.98 -12.07
N SER A 115 22.27 9.74 -11.60
CA SER A 115 23.25 9.20 -10.64
C SER A 115 22.88 7.74 -10.36
N ALA A 116 23.68 6.81 -10.89
CA ALA A 116 24.03 5.52 -10.27
C ALA A 116 24.49 4.48 -11.31
N THR A 117 25.50 4.80 -12.13
CA THR A 117 26.35 3.78 -12.74
C THR A 117 27.75 4.36 -12.98
N ASP A 118 28.45 4.70 -11.91
CA ASP A 118 29.92 4.79 -11.90
C ASP A 118 30.38 4.30 -10.53
N GLY A 119 30.75 3.03 -10.48
CA GLY A 119 31.11 2.36 -9.23
C GLY A 119 31.31 0.85 -9.35
N LEU A 120 31.73 0.35 -10.50
CA LEU A 120 32.34 -0.98 -10.64
C LEU A 120 33.48 -0.90 -11.68
N ARG A 121 34.62 -0.41 -11.21
CA ARG A 121 35.95 -0.84 -11.65
C ARG A 121 36.81 -1.01 -10.41
#